data_AF-A0A1E1WU02-F1
#
_entry.id   AF-A0A1E1WU02-F1
#
_cell.length_a   1.000
_cell.length_b   1.000
_cell.length_c   1.000
_cell.angle_alpha   90.00
_cell.angle_beta   90.00
_cell.angle_gamma   90.00
#
_symmetry.space_group_name_H-M   'P 1'
#
loop_
_entity.id
_entity.type
_entity.pdbx_description
1 polymer ?
#
loop_
_entity_poly.entity_id
_entity_poly.type
_entity_poly.pdbx_seq_one_letter_code
_entity_poly.pdbx_strand_id
1 'polypeptide(L)'
;RDQVECRPVGYSARTQHESFLVYFFIISFYSFKFAAMASAVIKLSAILLLIGVCAADVSELAAANAQPVTEVCLGCLCQAVSGCKQGLRCEGDVCGLFHITWAYWADAGKPTLQGQSPDQPDAYSNCAIDPYCAAQTVQGYMKRFAQDCNGDGRIDCYDYMAIHKKGGFGCAGDLPFQYVSVFNQCIDAVARAQG
;
A
#
# COMPACT_ATOMS: atom_id res chain seq x y z
N ARG A 1 42.88 -6.08 71.49
CA ARG A 1 41.98 -5.38 72.42
C ARG A 1 40.58 -5.46 71.82
N ASP A 2 39.65 -6.35 72.17
CA ASP A 2 39.52 -7.41 73.18
C ASP A 2 38.46 -8.37 72.59
N GLN A 3 38.72 -9.67 72.38
CA GLN A 3 38.58 -10.76 73.36
C GLN A 3 37.22 -10.76 74.09
N VAL A 4 36.28 -11.64 73.71
CA VAL A 4 35.45 -12.37 74.68
C VAL A 4 35.04 -13.72 74.08
N GLU A 5 35.55 -14.77 74.74
CA GLU A 5 35.10 -16.15 74.67
C GLU A 5 34.01 -16.37 75.73
N CYS A 6 32.96 -17.15 75.42
CA CYS A 6 32.44 -18.19 76.30
C CYS A 6 31.29 -19.01 75.67
N ARG A 7 31.36 -20.29 76.07
CA ARG A 7 30.61 -21.52 75.77
C ARG A 7 29.10 -21.55 76.13
N PRO A 8 28.39 -22.65 75.78
CA PRO A 8 26.96 -22.65 75.51
C PRO A 8 26.08 -22.92 76.74
N VAL A 9 24.82 -22.52 76.63
CA VAL A 9 23.73 -22.94 77.53
C VAL A 9 22.83 -23.89 76.75
N GLY A 10 22.69 -25.13 77.22
CA GLY A 10 21.71 -26.08 76.70
C GLY A 10 20.34 -25.89 77.36
N TYR A 11 19.26 -26.01 76.60
CA TYR A 11 17.90 -26.35 77.06
C TYR A 11 17.19 -27.03 75.87
N SER A 12 16.96 -28.34 75.97
CA SER A 12 15.73 -28.99 76.44
C SER A 12 14.61 -29.02 75.40
N ALA A 13 14.36 -30.23 74.89
CA ALA A 13 13.35 -30.58 73.91
C ALA A 13 11.94 -30.49 74.51
N ARG A 14 11.14 -29.54 74.04
CA ARG A 14 9.69 -29.60 74.17
C ARG A 14 9.05 -28.70 73.11
N THR A 15 8.66 -29.29 71.98
CA THR A 15 7.54 -28.90 71.06
C THR A 15 7.84 -29.29 69.61
N GLN A 16 7.81 -30.58 69.29
CA GLN A 16 8.09 -31.09 67.92
C GLN A 16 6.86 -31.38 67.05
N HIS A 17 5.63 -31.14 67.52
CA HIS A 17 4.41 -31.53 66.77
C HIS A 17 3.71 -30.40 66.00
N GLU A 18 3.91 -29.12 66.35
CA GLU A 18 3.22 -28.00 65.68
C GLU A 18 3.93 -27.51 64.39
N SER A 19 5.20 -27.85 64.18
CA SER A 19 5.98 -27.35 63.02
C SER A 19 5.79 -28.15 61.71
N PHE A 20 5.37 -29.42 61.79
CA PHE A 20 5.27 -30.28 60.59
C PHE A 20 4.06 -29.93 59.71
N LEU A 21 2.93 -29.55 60.30
CA LEU A 21 1.73 -29.18 59.55
C LEU A 21 1.93 -27.86 58.80
N VAL A 22 2.58 -26.87 59.42
CA VAL A 22 2.84 -25.56 58.79
C VAL A 22 3.77 -25.71 57.57
N TYR A 23 4.80 -26.55 57.65
CA TYR A 23 5.69 -26.82 56.50
C TYR A 23 4.97 -27.53 55.35
N PHE A 24 4.09 -28.49 55.63
CA PHE A 24 3.32 -29.19 54.59
C PHE A 24 2.34 -28.26 53.88
N PHE A 25 1.66 -27.37 54.60
CA PHE A 25 0.79 -26.36 53.99
C PHE A 25 1.61 -25.38 53.15
N ILE A 26 2.72 -24.87 53.65
CA ILE A 26 3.61 -23.97 52.91
C ILE A 26 4.09 -24.65 51.60
N ILE A 27 4.65 -25.86 51.65
CA ILE A 27 5.17 -26.53 50.45
C ILE A 27 4.06 -26.78 49.40
N SER A 28 2.85 -27.15 49.82
CA SER A 28 1.70 -27.29 48.91
C SER A 28 1.26 -25.96 48.30
N PHE A 29 1.20 -24.88 49.09
CA PHE A 29 0.84 -23.53 48.59
C PHE A 29 1.89 -22.97 47.63
N TYR A 30 3.18 -23.20 47.88
CA TYR A 30 4.26 -22.80 46.96
C TYR A 30 4.24 -23.63 45.68
N SER A 31 4.05 -24.95 45.77
CA SER A 31 3.94 -25.83 44.59
C SER A 31 2.72 -25.50 43.71
N PHE A 32 1.58 -25.16 44.34
CA PHE A 32 0.34 -24.78 43.65
C PHE A 32 0.48 -23.42 42.94
N LYS A 33 1.19 -22.47 43.55
CA LYS A 33 1.53 -21.18 42.91
C LYS A 33 2.51 -21.36 41.74
N PHE A 34 3.52 -22.22 41.87
CA PHE A 34 4.47 -22.52 40.79
C PHE A 34 3.80 -23.17 39.57
N ALA A 35 2.85 -24.09 39.77
CA ALA A 35 2.10 -24.72 38.68
C ALA A 35 1.18 -23.74 37.93
N ALA A 36 0.54 -22.80 38.65
CA ALA A 36 -0.32 -21.78 38.04
C ALA A 36 0.48 -20.74 37.22
N MET A 37 1.68 -20.38 37.68
CA MET A 37 2.56 -19.43 36.98
C MET A 37 3.12 -20.01 35.67
N ALA A 38 3.45 -21.30 35.62
CA ALA A 38 3.92 -21.96 34.40
C ALA A 38 2.85 -21.96 33.28
N SER A 39 1.57 -22.17 33.62
CA SER A 39 0.46 -22.14 32.66
C SER A 39 0.22 -20.74 32.07
N ALA A 40 0.35 -19.69 32.89
CA ALA A 40 0.22 -18.30 32.43
C ALA A 40 1.39 -17.89 31.52
N VAL A 41 2.63 -18.28 31.85
CA VAL A 41 3.83 -17.97 31.05
C VAL A 41 3.82 -18.69 29.70
N ILE A 42 3.37 -19.95 29.64
CA ILE A 42 3.24 -20.69 28.37
C ILE A 42 2.15 -20.06 27.49
N LYS A 43 1.00 -19.67 28.06
CA LYS A 43 -0.07 -18.99 27.31
C LYS A 43 0.36 -17.60 26.82
N LEU A 44 1.05 -16.81 27.65
CA LEU A 44 1.58 -15.51 27.28
C LEU A 44 2.66 -15.61 26.19
N SER A 45 3.53 -16.63 26.26
CA SER A 45 4.57 -16.88 25.26
C SER A 45 3.99 -17.31 23.91
N ALA A 46 2.93 -18.12 23.91
CA ALA A 46 2.20 -18.50 22.68
C ALA A 46 1.46 -17.30 22.05
N ILE A 47 0.89 -16.42 22.89
CA ILE A 47 0.23 -15.18 22.42
C ILE A 47 1.27 -14.19 21.86
N LEU A 48 2.43 -14.04 22.50
CA LEU A 48 3.52 -13.20 22.01
C LEU A 48 4.10 -13.70 20.67
N LEU A 49 4.18 -15.01 20.47
CA LEU A 49 4.59 -15.60 19.18
C LEU A 49 3.54 -15.37 18.07
N LEU A 50 2.23 -15.42 18.39
CA LEU A 50 1.17 -15.11 17.42
C LEU A 50 1.12 -13.63 17.03
N ILE A 51 1.42 -12.72 17.97
CA ILE A 51 1.51 -11.27 17.70
C ILE A 51 2.84 -10.93 16.97
N GLY A 52 3.92 -11.68 17.20
CA GLY A 52 5.18 -11.49 16.47
C GLY A 52 5.08 -11.81 14.97
N VAL A 53 4.19 -12.75 14.58
CA VAL A 53 3.99 -13.12 13.16
C VAL A 53 3.20 -12.05 12.38
N CYS A 54 2.37 -11.23 13.03
CA CYS A 54 1.64 -10.16 12.33
C CYS A 54 2.43 -8.85 12.15
N ALA A 55 3.66 -8.78 12.68
CA ALA A 55 4.57 -7.65 12.47
C ALA A 55 5.63 -7.91 11.40
N ALA A 56 5.44 -8.92 10.53
CA ALA A 56 6.21 -8.99 9.29
C ALA A 56 5.85 -7.77 8.42
N ASP A 57 6.86 -6.97 8.08
CA ASP A 57 6.76 -5.70 7.38
C ASP A 57 5.98 -5.80 6.06
N VAL A 58 4.70 -5.43 6.07
CA VAL A 58 3.84 -5.30 4.87
C VAL A 58 4.16 -4.04 4.04
N SER A 59 5.15 -3.24 4.45
CA SER A 59 5.53 -1.99 3.78
C SER A 59 5.99 -2.18 2.33
N GLU A 60 6.54 -3.35 1.99
CA GLU A 60 7.07 -3.60 0.63
C GLU A 60 6.00 -4.00 -0.40
N LEU A 61 4.79 -4.40 0.05
CA LEU A 61 3.70 -4.75 -0.87
C LEU A 61 2.89 -3.54 -1.35
N ALA A 62 2.98 -2.41 -0.65
CA ALA A 62 2.25 -1.18 -1.04
C ALA A 62 2.89 -0.44 -2.23
N ALA A 63 4.21 -0.58 -2.43
CA ALA A 63 4.92 0.17 -3.46
C ALA A 63 4.77 -0.43 -4.87
N ALA A 64 4.52 -1.73 -5.00
CA ALA A 64 4.44 -2.39 -6.31
C ALA A 64 3.13 -2.09 -7.09
N ASN A 65 2.09 -1.59 -6.41
CA ASN A 65 0.75 -1.38 -6.99
C ASN A 65 0.22 0.05 -6.91
N ALA A 66 1.01 1.01 -6.42
CA ALA A 66 0.63 2.42 -6.50
C ALA A 66 0.56 2.82 -7.98
N GLN A 67 -0.63 3.19 -8.44
CA GLN A 67 -0.81 3.69 -9.80
C GLN A 67 -0.15 5.08 -9.90
N PRO A 68 0.71 5.32 -10.91
CA PRO A 68 1.52 6.55 -10.96
C PRO A 68 0.68 7.80 -11.20
N VAL A 69 -0.46 7.68 -11.86
CA VAL A 69 -1.35 8.80 -12.19
C VAL A 69 -2.46 8.90 -11.16
N THR A 70 -2.66 10.09 -10.58
CA THR A 70 -3.75 10.32 -9.62
C THR A 70 -5.11 10.41 -10.31
N GLU A 71 -6.20 10.20 -9.58
CA GLU A 71 -7.57 10.36 -10.11
C GLU A 71 -7.84 11.79 -10.60
N VAL A 72 -7.31 12.79 -9.90
CA VAL A 72 -7.38 14.20 -10.33
C VAL A 72 -6.68 14.37 -11.68
N CYS A 73 -5.50 13.77 -11.83
CA CYS A 73 -4.74 13.84 -13.05
C CYS A 73 -5.44 13.16 -14.22
N LEU A 74 -5.98 11.94 -14.00
CA LEU A 74 -6.79 11.23 -15.00
C LEU A 74 -8.01 12.05 -15.41
N GLY A 75 -8.71 12.67 -14.46
CA GLY A 75 -9.86 13.52 -14.72
C GLY A 75 -9.50 14.72 -15.60
N CYS A 76 -8.45 15.46 -15.26
CA CYS A 76 -8.03 16.63 -16.03
C CYS A 76 -7.45 16.29 -17.39
N LEU A 77 -6.76 15.14 -17.49
CA LEU A 77 -6.32 14.60 -18.76
C LEU A 77 -7.53 14.29 -19.67
N CYS A 78 -8.54 13.62 -19.12
CA CYS A 78 -9.78 13.29 -19.82
C CYS A 78 -10.51 14.55 -20.35
N GLN A 79 -10.57 15.60 -19.53
CA GLN A 79 -11.13 16.89 -19.92
C GLN A 79 -10.37 17.53 -21.08
N ALA A 80 -9.04 17.55 -21.01
CA ALA A 80 -8.20 18.13 -22.05
C ALA A 80 -8.27 17.36 -23.38
N VAL A 81 -8.44 16.03 -23.33
CA VAL A 81 -8.48 15.17 -24.51
C VAL A 81 -9.81 15.22 -25.24
N SER A 82 -10.93 15.01 -24.52
CA SER A 82 -12.25 14.81 -25.13
C SER A 82 -13.38 15.63 -24.49
N GLY A 83 -13.06 16.47 -23.50
CA GLY A 83 -14.07 17.06 -22.60
C GLY A 83 -14.71 16.01 -21.68
N CYS A 84 -14.02 14.89 -21.48
CA CYS A 84 -14.48 13.73 -20.73
C CYS A 84 -15.89 13.23 -21.08
N LYS A 85 -16.23 13.27 -22.37
CA LYS A 85 -17.52 12.78 -22.87
C LYS A 85 -17.55 11.25 -22.78
N GLN A 86 -18.47 10.72 -21.99
CA GLN A 86 -18.69 9.28 -21.89
C GLN A 86 -19.38 8.74 -23.15
N GLY A 87 -19.21 7.44 -23.41
CA GLY A 87 -19.82 6.76 -24.56
C GLY A 87 -19.17 7.06 -25.91
N LEU A 88 -18.04 7.78 -25.94
CA LEU A 88 -17.23 7.93 -27.14
C LEU A 88 -16.75 6.56 -27.63
N ARG A 89 -16.95 6.32 -28.92
CA ARG A 89 -16.53 5.08 -29.59
C ARG A 89 -15.15 5.28 -30.23
N CYS A 90 -14.81 4.42 -31.17
CA CYS A 90 -13.63 4.60 -32.01
C CYS A 90 -13.95 5.49 -33.20
N GLU A 91 -13.08 6.46 -33.45
CA GLU A 91 -13.04 7.27 -34.67
C GLU A 91 -11.73 6.94 -35.40
N GLY A 92 -11.83 6.10 -36.44
CA GLY A 92 -10.65 5.49 -37.06
C GLY A 92 -9.87 4.64 -36.06
N ASP A 93 -8.58 4.92 -35.91
CA ASP A 93 -7.67 4.16 -35.04
C ASP A 93 -7.60 4.70 -33.60
N VAL A 94 -8.41 5.71 -33.27
CA VAL A 94 -8.42 6.39 -31.97
C VAL A 94 -9.72 6.10 -31.25
N CYS A 95 -9.67 5.65 -30.00
CA CYS A 95 -10.84 5.18 -29.26
C CYS A 95 -11.02 5.87 -27.90
N GLY A 96 -12.30 6.13 -27.58
CA GLY A 96 -12.76 6.45 -26.23
C GLY A 96 -12.34 7.82 -25.70
N LEU A 97 -12.66 8.07 -24.43
CA LEU A 97 -12.50 9.38 -23.77
C LEU A 97 -11.05 9.83 -23.58
N PHE A 98 -10.10 8.90 -23.62
CA PHE A 98 -8.66 9.19 -23.59
C PHE A 98 -8.02 9.17 -24.98
N HIS A 99 -8.78 9.06 -26.07
CA HIS A 99 -8.26 9.03 -27.44
C HIS A 99 -7.06 8.06 -27.57
N ILE A 100 -7.22 6.85 -27.04
CA ILE A 100 -6.17 5.83 -27.02
C ILE A 100 -6.04 5.25 -28.41
N THR A 101 -4.81 4.98 -28.86
CA THR A 101 -4.53 4.21 -30.09
C THR A 101 -4.15 2.78 -29.75
N TRP A 102 -4.19 1.88 -30.73
CA TRP A 102 -3.78 0.49 -30.53
C TRP A 102 -2.34 0.37 -30.00
N ALA A 103 -1.41 1.17 -30.52
CA ALA A 103 -0.01 1.16 -30.09
C ALA A 103 0.13 1.65 -28.64
N TYR A 104 -0.59 2.71 -28.26
CA TYR A 104 -0.64 3.20 -26.89
C TYR A 104 -1.12 2.10 -25.94
N TRP A 105 -2.22 1.42 -26.30
CA TRP A 105 -2.77 0.31 -25.52
C TRP A 105 -1.83 -0.89 -25.41
N ALA A 106 -1.18 -1.24 -26.52
CA ALA A 106 -0.19 -2.31 -26.56
C ALA A 106 1.01 -2.01 -25.65
N ASP A 107 1.51 -0.79 -25.69
CA ASP A 107 2.64 -0.39 -24.88
C ASP A 107 2.31 -0.29 -23.38
N ALA A 108 1.05 -0.02 -23.04
CA ALA A 108 0.53 -0.02 -21.68
C ALA A 108 0.38 -1.42 -21.06
N GLY A 109 0.71 -2.49 -21.79
CA GLY A 109 0.59 -3.87 -21.32
C GLY A 109 -0.73 -4.55 -21.68
N LYS A 110 -1.47 -4.00 -22.65
CA LYS A 110 -2.71 -4.59 -23.20
C LYS A 110 -3.76 -4.94 -22.12
N PRO A 111 -4.14 -4.01 -21.22
CA PRO A 111 -5.21 -4.29 -20.27
C PRO A 111 -6.52 -4.62 -21.00
N THR A 112 -7.34 -5.48 -20.43
CA THR A 112 -8.60 -5.90 -21.04
C THR A 112 -9.74 -5.88 -20.03
N LEU A 113 -10.97 -5.95 -20.56
CA LEU A 113 -12.13 -6.23 -19.72
C LEU A 113 -12.01 -7.62 -19.09
N GLN A 114 -12.67 -7.81 -17.94
CA GLN A 114 -12.62 -9.07 -17.21
C GLN A 114 -13.07 -10.25 -18.09
N GLY A 115 -12.24 -11.28 -18.17
CA GLY A 115 -12.51 -12.49 -18.96
C GLY A 115 -12.22 -12.35 -20.46
N GLN A 116 -11.76 -11.18 -20.92
CA GLN A 116 -11.36 -10.97 -22.31
C GLN A 116 -9.85 -11.20 -22.48
N SER A 117 -9.48 -11.96 -23.52
CA SER A 117 -8.06 -12.15 -23.87
C SER A 117 -7.50 -10.93 -24.61
N PRO A 118 -6.25 -10.50 -24.35
CA PRO A 118 -5.60 -9.40 -25.07
C PRO A 118 -5.33 -9.72 -26.55
N ASP A 119 -5.45 -10.97 -26.97
CA ASP A 119 -5.26 -11.37 -28.37
C ASP A 119 -6.57 -11.35 -29.18
N GLN A 120 -7.71 -11.04 -28.54
CA GLN A 120 -8.97 -10.88 -29.27
C GLN A 120 -8.92 -9.62 -30.15
N PRO A 121 -9.48 -9.68 -31.38
CA PRO A 121 -9.43 -8.54 -32.31
C PRO A 121 -10.05 -7.25 -31.76
N ASP A 122 -11.03 -7.37 -30.87
CA ASP A 122 -11.78 -6.27 -30.26
C ASP A 122 -11.30 -5.92 -28.83
N ALA A 123 -10.26 -6.59 -28.31
CA ALA A 123 -9.73 -6.34 -26.96
C ALA A 123 -9.31 -4.88 -26.74
N TYR A 124 -8.57 -4.34 -27.71
CA TYR A 124 -8.18 -2.94 -27.73
C TYR A 124 -9.38 -2.00 -27.68
N SER A 125 -10.31 -2.14 -28.64
CA SER A 125 -11.43 -1.21 -28.77
C SER A 125 -12.38 -1.30 -27.58
N ASN A 126 -12.65 -2.51 -27.08
CA ASN A 126 -13.52 -2.71 -25.91
C ASN A 126 -12.91 -2.09 -24.65
N CYS A 127 -11.60 -2.24 -24.45
CA CYS A 127 -10.91 -1.62 -23.33
C CYS A 127 -10.88 -0.09 -23.46
N ALA A 128 -10.53 0.45 -24.64
CA ALA A 128 -10.34 1.88 -24.83
C ALA A 128 -11.64 2.70 -24.69
N ILE A 129 -12.81 2.11 -24.96
CA ILE A 129 -14.11 2.77 -24.79
C ILE A 129 -14.70 2.59 -23.39
N ASP A 130 -14.18 1.65 -22.59
CA ASP A 130 -14.56 1.48 -21.18
C ASP A 130 -13.76 2.45 -20.30
N PRO A 131 -14.39 3.33 -19.50
CA PRO A 131 -13.66 4.33 -18.73
C PRO A 131 -12.59 3.76 -17.78
N TYR A 132 -12.86 2.61 -17.17
CA TYR A 132 -11.96 2.01 -16.19
C TYR A 132 -10.78 1.33 -16.88
N CYS A 133 -11.03 0.55 -17.93
CA CYS A 133 -9.97 -0.11 -18.69
C CYS A 133 -9.12 0.92 -19.47
N ALA A 134 -9.74 1.99 -19.98
CA ALA A 134 -9.03 3.10 -20.59
C ALA A 134 -8.14 3.83 -19.57
N ALA A 135 -8.61 4.06 -18.34
CA ALA A 135 -7.78 4.61 -17.27
C ALA A 135 -6.61 3.67 -16.93
N GLN A 136 -6.84 2.36 -16.82
CA GLN A 136 -5.77 1.37 -16.62
C GLN A 136 -4.74 1.39 -17.76
N THR A 137 -5.19 1.64 -18.99
CA THR A 137 -4.31 1.82 -20.14
C THR A 137 -3.43 3.06 -19.98
N VAL A 138 -3.99 4.19 -19.55
CA VAL A 138 -3.20 5.39 -19.26
C VAL A 138 -2.18 5.10 -18.15
N GLN A 139 -2.60 4.44 -17.07
CA GLN A 139 -1.71 4.06 -15.97
C GLN A 139 -0.55 3.17 -16.43
N GLY A 140 -0.84 2.12 -17.20
CA GLY A 140 0.18 1.21 -17.73
C GLY A 140 1.17 1.92 -18.66
N TYR A 141 0.68 2.85 -19.48
CA TYR A 141 1.54 3.66 -20.34
C TYR A 141 2.46 4.57 -19.53
N MET A 142 1.93 5.24 -18.50
CA MET A 142 2.75 6.09 -17.62
C MET A 142 3.74 5.26 -16.81
N LYS A 143 3.40 4.04 -16.36
CA LYS A 143 4.38 3.14 -15.72
C LYS A 143 5.58 2.85 -16.61
N ARG A 144 5.39 2.82 -17.94
CA ARG A 144 6.44 2.51 -18.90
C ARG A 144 7.24 3.74 -19.34
N PHE A 145 6.60 4.89 -19.49
CA PHE A 145 7.18 6.07 -20.13
C PHE A 145 7.29 7.30 -19.23
N ALA A 146 6.94 7.19 -17.94
CA ALA A 146 7.12 8.25 -16.96
C ALA A 146 8.56 8.78 -16.97
N GLN A 147 8.70 10.07 -17.22
CA GLN A 147 9.96 10.80 -17.20
C GLN A 147 9.67 12.30 -17.02
N ASP A 148 10.67 13.05 -16.59
CA ASP A 148 10.60 14.51 -16.48
C ASP A 148 10.66 15.11 -17.89
N CYS A 149 9.55 15.67 -18.33
CA CYS A 149 9.35 16.21 -19.67
C CYS A 149 9.58 17.72 -19.73
N ASN A 150 9.38 18.43 -18.61
CA ASN A 150 9.48 19.88 -18.53
C ASN A 150 10.82 20.37 -17.92
N GLY A 151 11.64 19.46 -17.39
CA GLY A 151 12.95 19.71 -16.82
C GLY A 151 12.93 20.31 -15.40
N ASP A 152 11.84 20.17 -14.66
CA ASP A 152 11.70 20.74 -13.31
C ASP A 152 12.22 19.83 -12.18
N GLY A 153 12.70 18.64 -12.52
CA GLY A 153 13.25 17.65 -11.60
C GLY A 153 12.20 16.79 -10.90
N ARG A 154 10.93 16.83 -11.34
CA ARG A 154 9.84 16.00 -10.83
C ARG A 154 9.20 15.23 -11.99
N ILE A 155 8.52 14.15 -11.63
CA ILE A 155 7.63 13.43 -12.53
C ILE A 155 6.24 13.57 -11.94
N ASP A 156 5.41 14.39 -12.56
CA ASP A 156 4.08 14.71 -12.06
C ASP A 156 3.02 14.72 -13.17
N CYS A 157 1.86 15.30 -12.84
CA CYS A 157 0.72 15.31 -13.74
C CYS A 157 0.95 16.12 -15.02
N TYR A 158 1.82 17.14 -14.99
CA TYR A 158 2.18 17.91 -16.18
C TYR A 158 3.02 17.07 -17.15
N ASP A 159 3.90 16.20 -16.64
CA ASP A 159 4.64 15.25 -17.46
C ASP A 159 3.72 14.20 -18.07
N TYR A 160 2.80 13.65 -17.27
CA TYR A 160 1.82 12.68 -17.77
C TYR A 160 0.91 13.26 -18.86
N MET A 161 0.51 14.52 -18.73
CA MET A 161 -0.20 15.24 -19.80
C MET A 161 0.64 15.29 -21.09
N ALA A 162 1.92 15.67 -20.98
CA ALA A 162 2.80 15.77 -22.14
C ALA A 162 3.05 14.40 -22.80
N ILE A 163 3.33 13.38 -22.00
CA ILE A 163 3.52 11.98 -22.45
C ILE A 163 2.27 11.46 -23.14
N HIS A 164 1.09 11.73 -22.61
CA HIS A 164 -0.15 11.26 -23.23
C HIS A 164 -0.36 11.89 -24.62
N LYS A 165 -0.05 13.18 -24.76
CA LYS A 165 -0.26 13.92 -26.01
C LYS A 165 0.79 13.65 -27.08
N LYS A 166 2.04 13.42 -26.68
CA LYS A 166 3.20 13.35 -27.58
C LYS A 166 3.87 11.97 -27.63
N GLY A 167 3.44 11.05 -26.77
CA GLY A 167 4.09 9.75 -26.56
C GLY A 167 5.35 9.86 -25.69
N GLY A 168 5.83 8.71 -25.23
CA GLY A 168 6.96 8.62 -24.29
C GLY A 168 8.28 9.21 -24.79
N PHE A 169 8.54 9.26 -26.09
CA PHE A 169 9.81 9.79 -26.63
C PHE A 169 9.73 11.25 -27.08
N GLY A 170 8.54 11.85 -27.10
CA GLY A 170 8.29 13.17 -27.69
C GLY A 170 7.79 14.23 -26.72
N CYS A 171 7.74 13.95 -25.42
CA CYS A 171 7.02 14.77 -24.45
C CYS A 171 7.66 16.14 -24.16
N ALA A 172 8.96 16.33 -24.44
CA ALA A 172 9.62 17.63 -24.31
C ALA A 172 9.25 18.66 -25.41
N GLY A 173 8.45 18.27 -26.40
CA GLY A 173 8.03 19.15 -27.49
C GLY A 173 6.80 19.99 -27.15
N ASP A 174 6.55 21.02 -27.98
CA ASP A 174 5.41 21.92 -27.80
C ASP A 174 4.06 21.19 -27.77
N LEU A 175 3.21 21.63 -26.84
CA LEU A 175 1.84 21.18 -26.68
C LEU A 175 0.86 22.23 -27.24
N PRO A 176 -0.28 21.81 -27.83
CA PRO A 176 -1.28 22.75 -28.30
C PRO A 176 -1.85 23.62 -27.18
N PHE A 177 -1.95 24.93 -27.39
CA PHE A 177 -2.43 25.88 -26.38
C PHE A 177 -3.78 25.50 -25.76
N GLN A 178 -4.77 25.12 -26.59
CA GLN A 178 -6.09 24.74 -26.10
C GLN A 178 -6.06 23.51 -25.20
N TYR A 179 -5.22 22.52 -25.52
CA TYR A 179 -5.05 21.31 -24.74
C TYR A 179 -4.50 21.62 -23.34
N VAL A 180 -3.42 22.40 -23.27
CA VAL A 180 -2.80 22.83 -22.00
C VAL A 180 -3.75 23.74 -21.21
N SER A 181 -4.44 24.66 -21.88
CA SER A 181 -5.38 25.59 -21.23
C SER A 181 -6.51 24.85 -20.53
N VAL A 182 -7.15 23.87 -21.20
CA VAL A 182 -8.24 23.09 -20.59
C VAL A 182 -7.74 22.25 -19.42
N PHE A 183 -6.56 21.65 -19.58
CA PHE A 183 -5.93 20.89 -18.50
C PHE A 183 -5.67 21.74 -17.26
N ASN A 184 -5.00 22.89 -17.41
CA ASN A 184 -4.67 23.79 -16.31
C ASN A 184 -5.94 24.32 -15.62
N GLN A 185 -6.96 24.68 -16.40
CA GLN A 185 -8.26 25.10 -15.84
C GLN A 185 -8.90 24.01 -14.97
N CYS A 186 -8.79 22.74 -15.37
CA CYS A 186 -9.27 21.63 -14.55
C CYS A 186 -8.46 21.48 -13.26
N ILE A 187 -7.12 21.50 -13.33
CA ILE A 187 -6.25 21.39 -12.15
C ILE A 187 -6.57 22.49 -11.14
N ASP A 188 -6.68 23.74 -11.61
CA ASP A 188 -7.02 24.89 -10.77
C ASP A 188 -8.42 24.77 -10.14
N ALA A 189 -9.40 24.27 -10.89
CA ALA A 189 -10.76 24.10 -10.40
C ALA A 189 -10.82 23.04 -9.30
N VAL A 190 -10.12 21.92 -9.47
CA VAL A 190 -10.04 20.86 -8.46
C VAL A 190 -9.31 21.35 -7.21
N ALA A 191 -8.20 22.07 -7.37
CA ALA A 191 -7.46 22.64 -6.24
C ALA A 191 -8.33 23.60 -5.41
N ARG A 192 -9.13 24.45 -6.07
CA ARG A 192 -10.08 25.37 -5.41
C ARG A 192 -11.23 24.68 -4.69
N ALA A 193 -11.63 23.48 -5.12
CA ALA A 193 -12.71 22.73 -4.50
C ALA A 193 -12.25 21.91 -3.27
N GLN A 194 -10.94 21.71 -3.11
CA GLN A 194 -10.34 20.93 -2.03
C GLN A 194 -9.83 21.80 -0.86
N GLY A 195 -9.96 23.12 -0.95
CA GLY A 195 -9.59 24.11 0.08
C GLY A 195 -10.72 25.11 0.35
#